data_AF-A0A9X3BB10-F1
#
_entry.id   AF-A0A9X3BB10-F1
#
_cell.length_a   1.000
_cell.length_b   1.000
_cell.length_c   1.000
_cell.angle_alpha   90.00
_cell.angle_beta   90.00
_cell.angle_gamma   90.00
#
_symmetry.space_group_name_H-M   'P 1'
#
loop_
_entity.id
_entity.type
_entity.pdbx_description
1 polymer ?
#
loop_
_entity_poly.entity_id
_entity_poly.type
_entity_poly.pdbx_seq_one_letter_code
_entity_poly.pdbx_strand_id
1 'polypeptide(L)'
;MDLKPLTTLLLATLLTACTSPPKEKTEYEKQLDAVAMPTNEADRLLQCKNLSDMYWLELMDEGSQGKTSSWLNLPDYSRTIAIKKRRDAMNCPRLGKHPWLPQ
;
A
#
# COMPACT_ATOMS: atom_id res chain seq x y z
N MET A 1 -20.71 -29.62 -33.98
CA MET A 1 -20.53 -29.75 -32.53
C MET A 1 -20.08 -28.40 -32.02
N ASP A 2 -21.01 -27.67 -31.41
CA ASP A 2 -20.88 -26.27 -31.01
C ASP A 2 -19.86 -26.09 -29.88
N LEU A 3 -18.81 -25.31 -30.15
CA LEU A 3 -17.77 -24.89 -29.20
C LEU A 3 -18.24 -23.78 -28.22
N LYS A 4 -19.54 -23.50 -28.18
CA LYS A 4 -20.16 -22.41 -27.40
C LYS A 4 -20.27 -22.64 -25.89
N PRO A 5 -20.58 -23.85 -25.37
CA PRO A 5 -20.86 -23.98 -23.93
C PRO A 5 -19.60 -23.82 -23.06
N LEU A 6 -18.42 -24.16 -23.60
CA LEU A 6 -17.13 -24.05 -22.91
C LEU A 6 -16.69 -22.61 -22.67
N THR A 7 -16.99 -21.70 -23.61
CA THR A 7 -16.62 -20.28 -23.50
C THR A 7 -17.41 -19.57 -22.40
N THR A 8 -18.70 -19.89 -22.26
CA THR A 8 -19.57 -19.37 -21.19
C THR A 8 -19.15 -19.85 -19.79
N LEU A 9 -18.69 -21.10 -19.66
CA LEU A 9 -18.23 -21.65 -18.39
C LEU A 9 -16.90 -21.03 -17.91
N LEU A 10 -15.98 -20.75 -18.84
CA LEU A 10 -14.73 -20.05 -18.53
C LEU A 10 -14.94 -18.58 -18.13
N LEU A 11 -15.90 -17.89 -18.77
CA LEU A 11 -16.24 -16.51 -18.40
C LEU A 11 -16.86 -16.43 -17.01
N ALA A 12 -17.71 -17.39 -16.65
CA ALA A 12 -18.37 -17.42 -15.34
C ALA A 12 -17.40 -17.69 -14.18
N THR A 13 -16.36 -18.53 -14.39
CA THR A 13 -15.34 -18.80 -13.36
C THR A 13 -14.35 -17.64 -13.19
N LEU A 14 -14.07 -16.89 -14.26
CA LEU A 14 -13.24 -15.69 -14.19
C LEU A 14 -13.94 -14.53 -13.45
N LEU A 15 -15.27 -14.41 -13.57
CA LEU A 15 -16.04 -13.35 -12.93
C LEU A 15 -16.25 -13.57 -11.43
N THR A 16 -16.40 -14.82 -10.98
CA THR A 16 -16.54 -15.11 -9.54
C THR A 16 -15.22 -14.98 -8.78
N ALA A 17 -14.08 -15.22 -9.44
CA ALA A 17 -12.75 -15.05 -8.87
C ALA A 17 -12.34 -13.57 -8.61
N CYS A 18 -13.10 -12.60 -9.10
CA CYS A 18 -12.80 -11.17 -8.98
C CYS A 18 -13.59 -10.46 -7.86
N THR A 19 -14.23 -11.21 -6.96
CA THR A 19 -15.06 -10.64 -5.90
C THR A 19 -14.52 -11.00 -4.51
N SER A 20 -13.28 -10.59 -4.22
CA SER A 20 -12.94 -10.36 -2.81
C SER A 20 -13.72 -9.11 -2.36
N PRO A 21 -14.49 -9.17 -1.26
CA PRO A 21 -15.10 -7.97 -0.72
C PRO A 21 -13.97 -6.98 -0.41
N PRO A 22 -14.10 -5.70 -0.80
CA PRO A 22 -13.08 -4.71 -0.48
C PRO A 22 -12.91 -4.70 1.04
N LYS A 23 -11.71 -5.00 1.51
CA LYS A 23 -11.38 -4.90 2.93
C LYS A 23 -11.72 -3.49 3.39
N GLU A 24 -12.46 -3.38 4.48
CA GLU A 24 -12.75 -2.09 5.07
C GLU A 24 -11.44 -1.39 5.41
N LYS A 25 -11.30 -0.13 4.98
CA LYS A 25 -10.11 0.66 5.26
C LYS A 25 -10.01 0.96 6.74
N THR A 26 -8.81 0.81 7.31
CA THR A 26 -8.55 1.24 8.68
C THR A 26 -8.71 2.76 8.84
N GLU A 27 -8.88 3.24 10.06
CA GLU A 27 -8.90 4.69 10.32
C GLU A 27 -7.62 5.37 9.81
N TYR A 28 -6.48 4.70 9.98
CA TYR A 28 -5.20 5.17 9.49
C TYR A 28 -5.15 5.27 7.95
N GLU A 29 -5.66 4.25 7.24
CA GLU A 29 -5.79 4.32 5.77
C GLU A 29 -6.69 5.48 5.34
N LYS A 30 -7.79 5.74 6.06
CA LYS A 30 -8.68 6.88 5.80
C LYS A 30 -7.97 8.21 6.01
N GLN A 31 -7.15 8.35 7.06
CA GLN A 31 -6.36 9.56 7.31
C GLN A 31 -5.32 9.81 6.20
N LEU A 32 -4.63 8.76 5.72
CA LEU A 32 -3.71 8.87 4.58
C LEU A 32 -4.42 9.30 3.29
N ASP A 33 -5.64 8.80 3.07
CA ASP A 33 -6.43 9.13 1.88
C ASP A 33 -7.12 10.48 1.95
N ALA A 34 -7.33 11.04 3.14
CA ALA A 34 -7.86 12.38 3.33
C ALA A 34 -6.90 13.47 2.83
N VAL A 35 -5.59 13.18 2.77
CA VAL A 35 -4.61 14.05 2.12
C VAL A 35 -4.90 14.08 0.62
N ALA A 36 -5.10 15.27 0.05
CA ALA A 36 -5.37 15.41 -1.37
C ALA A 36 -4.18 14.93 -2.22
N MET A 37 -4.47 14.34 -3.38
CA MET A 37 -3.44 13.99 -4.34
C MET A 37 -2.72 15.25 -4.82
N PRO A 38 -1.39 15.20 -4.99
CA PRO A 38 -0.60 16.35 -5.42
C PRO A 38 -0.98 16.76 -6.85
N THR A 39 -1.15 18.06 -7.06
CA THR A 39 -1.53 18.63 -8.37
C THR A 39 -0.33 19.03 -9.22
N ASN A 40 0.88 19.05 -8.64
CA ASN A 40 2.13 19.33 -9.34
C ASN A 40 3.27 18.44 -8.82
N GLU A 41 4.39 18.46 -9.54
CA GLU A 41 5.55 17.62 -9.23
C GLU A 41 6.22 17.99 -7.91
N ALA A 42 6.35 19.27 -7.58
CA ALA A 42 6.98 19.70 -6.34
C ALA A 42 6.21 19.22 -5.10
N ASP A 43 4.88 19.34 -5.12
CA ASP A 43 4.00 18.85 -4.06
C ASP A 43 4.05 17.33 -3.97
N ARG A 44 4.10 16.64 -5.10
CA ARG A 44 4.22 15.18 -5.14
C ARG A 44 5.51 14.73 -4.47
N LEU A 45 6.62 15.36 -4.81
CA LEU A 45 7.94 15.10 -4.25
C LEU A 45 7.97 15.38 -2.73
N LEU A 46 7.37 16.48 -2.27
CA LEU A 46 7.26 16.80 -0.85
C LEU A 46 6.42 15.77 -0.08
N GLN A 47 5.25 15.41 -0.58
CA GLN A 47 4.41 14.39 0.04
C GLN A 47 5.09 13.02 0.05
N CYS A 48 5.78 12.65 -1.04
CA CYS A 48 6.54 11.41 -1.12
C CYS A 48 7.68 11.35 -0.11
N LYS A 49 8.37 12.48 0.15
CA LYS A 49 9.39 12.56 1.20
C LYS A 49 8.77 12.29 2.57
N ASN A 50 7.72 13.03 2.93
CA ASN A 50 7.05 12.88 4.23
C ASN A 50 6.56 11.44 4.47
N LEU A 51 5.95 10.81 3.46
CA LEU A 51 5.54 9.41 3.57
C LEU A 51 6.72 8.43 3.65
N SER A 52 7.84 8.74 3.02
CA SER A 52 9.03 7.89 3.12
C SER A 52 9.62 7.96 4.53
N ASP A 53 9.64 9.14 5.14
CA ASP A 53 10.09 9.33 6.52
C ASP A 53 9.16 8.59 7.50
N MET A 54 7.84 8.72 7.34
CA MET A 54 6.86 7.95 8.12
C MET A 54 7.02 6.44 7.95
N TYR A 55 7.22 5.98 6.71
CA TYR A 55 7.43 4.57 6.41
C TYR A 55 8.64 4.00 7.16
N TRP A 56 9.74 4.75 7.22
CA TRP A 56 10.92 4.34 7.97
C TRP A 56 10.69 4.31 9.48
N LEU A 57 9.99 5.31 10.01
CA LEU A 57 9.66 5.36 11.43
C LEU A 57 8.81 4.17 11.86
N GLU A 58 7.73 3.88 11.11
CA GLU A 58 6.86 2.72 11.40
C GLU A 58 7.64 1.39 11.27
N LEU A 59 8.47 1.24 10.23
CA LEU A 59 9.28 0.03 10.04
C LEU A 59 10.29 -0.18 11.19
N MET A 60 10.89 0.91 11.70
CA MET A 60 11.80 0.84 12.85
C MET A 60 11.06 0.57 14.16
N ASP A 61 9.89 1.17 14.36
CA ASP A 61 9.04 0.93 15.52
C ASP A 61 8.59 -0.54 15.57
N GLU A 62 8.04 -1.07 14.47
CA GLU A 62 7.66 -2.47 14.29
C GLU A 62 8.86 -3.41 14.55
N GLY A 63 10.04 -3.07 14.03
CA GLY A 63 11.28 -3.82 14.25
C GLY A 63 11.78 -3.78 15.70
N SER A 64 11.47 -2.72 16.45
CA SER A 64 11.83 -2.57 17.86
C SER A 64 10.87 -3.32 18.81
N GLN A 65 9.59 -3.38 18.46
CA GLN A 65 8.55 -4.12 19.22
C GLN A 65 8.74 -5.65 19.17
N GLY A 66 9.51 -6.15 18.19
CA GLY A 66 9.88 -7.57 18.05
C GLY A 66 10.73 -8.15 19.20
N LYS A 67 11.14 -7.35 20.19
CA LYS A 67 11.95 -7.82 21.32
C LYS A 67 11.16 -8.16 22.60
N THR A 68 9.89 -7.79 22.73
CA THR A 68 9.18 -7.90 24.02
C THR A 68 7.80 -8.53 24.00
N SER A 69 7.29 -9.00 22.85
CA SER A 69 5.94 -9.55 22.81
C SER A 69 5.94 -11.07 22.69
N SER A 70 5.20 -11.69 23.61
CA SER A 70 4.84 -13.11 23.67
C SER A 70 4.62 -13.72 22.27
N TRP A 71 5.00 -14.99 22.08
CA TRP A 71 4.92 -15.78 20.83
C TRP A 71 3.56 -15.73 20.08
N LEU A 72 2.53 -15.13 20.67
CA LEU A 72 1.18 -14.94 20.15
C LEU A 72 0.93 -13.58 19.47
N ASN A 73 1.81 -12.59 19.61
CA ASN A 73 1.64 -11.27 19.00
C ASN A 73 2.44 -11.20 17.69
N LEU A 74 1.76 -11.51 16.58
CA LEU A 74 2.29 -11.20 15.25
C LEU A 74 2.47 -9.68 15.12
N PRO A 75 3.57 -9.20 14.52
CA PRO A 75 3.76 -7.77 14.31
C PRO A 75 2.65 -7.23 13.39
N ASP A 76 2.02 -6.13 13.79
CA ASP A 76 0.99 -5.46 12.99
C ASP A 76 1.63 -4.54 11.94
N TYR A 77 1.75 -5.05 10.72
CA TYR A 77 2.30 -4.31 9.58
C TYR A 77 1.26 -3.44 8.84
N SER A 78 0.04 -3.28 9.38
CA SER A 78 -1.06 -2.62 8.66
C SER A 78 -0.74 -1.17 8.30
N ARG A 79 -0.06 -0.43 9.17
CA ARG A 79 0.35 0.96 8.93
C ARG A 79 1.43 1.07 7.85
N THR A 80 2.49 0.27 7.97
CA THR A 80 3.56 0.22 6.97
C THR A 80 3.03 -0.13 5.58
N ILE A 81 2.08 -1.09 5.50
CA ILE A 81 1.40 -1.44 4.25
C ILE A 81 0.56 -0.26 3.72
N ALA A 82 -0.19 0.44 4.58
CA ALA A 82 -1.00 1.59 4.19
C ALA A 82 -0.15 2.73 3.62
N ILE A 83 0.95 3.09 4.30
CA ILE A 83 1.90 4.11 3.81
C ILE A 83 2.47 3.71 2.46
N LYS A 84 2.89 2.44 2.32
CA LYS A 84 3.43 1.93 1.05
C LYS A 84 2.41 2.08 -0.09
N LYS A 85 1.17 1.63 0.09
CA LYS A 85 0.10 1.78 -0.92
C LYS A 85 -0.09 3.24 -1.32
N ARG A 86 -0.07 4.16 -0.35
CA ARG A 86 -0.23 5.59 -0.62
C ARG A 86 0.94 6.15 -1.42
N ARG A 87 2.18 5.74 -1.11
CA ARG A 87 3.38 6.10 -1.89
C ARG A 87 3.29 5.59 -3.33
N ASP A 88 2.83 4.35 -3.50
CA ASP A 88 2.65 3.75 -4.82
C ASP A 88 1.59 4.51 -5.63
N ALA A 89 0.47 4.90 -5.01
CA ALA A 89 -0.57 5.71 -5.65
C ALA A 89 -0.07 7.09 -6.12
N MET A 90 0.90 7.68 -5.43
CA MET A 90 1.54 8.95 -5.80
C MET A 90 2.78 8.79 -6.69
N ASN A 91 3.07 7.58 -7.17
CA ASN A 91 4.23 7.25 -7.99
C ASN A 91 5.55 7.70 -7.35
N CYS A 92 5.67 7.57 -6.02
CA CYS A 92 6.88 8.00 -5.31
C CYS A 92 8.13 7.25 -5.80
N PRO A 93 9.29 7.93 -5.90
CA PRO A 93 10.53 7.25 -6.22
C PRO A 93 10.89 6.21 -5.14
N ARG A 94 11.46 5.09 -5.57
CA ARG A 94 11.85 4.00 -4.66
C ARG A 94 13.06 4.41 -3.82
N LEU A 95 13.08 3.97 -2.57
CA LEU A 95 14.20 4.14 -1.64
C LEU A 95 15.46 3.55 -2.30
N GLY A 96 16.50 4.38 -2.46
CA GLY A 96 17.71 4.08 -3.25
C GLY A 96 17.87 4.95 -4.51
N LYS A 97 16.78 5.50 -5.05
CA LYS A 97 16.82 6.64 -6.00
C LYS A 97 16.26 7.84 -5.26
N HIS A 98 17.07 8.49 -4.45
CA HIS A 98 16.70 9.75 -3.79
C HIS A 98 16.99 10.89 -4.77
N PRO A 99 16.00 11.47 -5.50
CA PRO A 99 16.24 12.68 -6.28
C PRO A 99 16.53 13.92 -5.41
N TRP A 100 16.40 13.79 -4.08
CA TRP A 100 16.58 14.85 -3.07
C TRP A 100 17.94 14.84 -2.37
N LEU A 101 18.79 13.85 -2.63
CA LEU A 101 20.18 13.88 -2.19
C LEU A 101 21.02 14.35 -3.39
N PRO A 102 21.92 15.35 -3.22
CA PRO A 102 22.92 15.62 -4.25
C PRO A 102 23.73 14.35 -4.47
N GLN A 103 23.86 13.92 -5.72
CA GLN A 103 24.79 12.86 -6.14
C GLN A 103 26.22 13.38 -6.12
#